data_AF-A0A1R2CHU9-F1
#
_entry.id   AF-A0A1R2CHU9-F1
#
_cell.length_a   1.000
_cell.length_b   1.000
_cell.length_c   1.000
_cell.angle_alpha   90.00
_cell.angle_beta   90.00
_cell.angle_gamma   90.00
#
_symmetry.space_group_name_H-M   'P 1'
#
loop_
_entity.id
_entity.type
_entity.pdbx_description
1 polymer ?
#
loop_
_entity_poly.entity_id
_entity_poly.type
_entity_poly.pdbx_seq_one_letter_code
_entity_poly.pdbx_strand_id
1 'polypeptide(L)'
;MSEKCLICYESGQNWRCGCVYCISCIEVWLLSQAKLNTDHELILCPLMSLGHVMKDKELREKVNHEIYINFLETRLKKNLIKREDYLQCPNLKCNFIGWTTSSCADYQCLKCQFIWKKM
;
A
#
# COMPACT_ATOMS: atom_id res chain seq x y z
N MET A 1 -15.62 1.45 30.88
CA MET A 1 -14.40 0.65 30.64
C MET A 1 -13.77 1.12 29.35
N SER A 2 -12.48 1.45 29.32
CA SER A 2 -11.77 1.73 28.08
C SER A 2 -11.51 0.40 27.35
N GLU A 3 -11.94 0.32 26.09
CA GLU A 3 -11.61 -0.85 25.28
C GLU A 3 -10.12 -0.83 24.92
N LYS A 4 -9.50 -2.01 24.98
CA LYS A 4 -8.08 -2.21 24.68
C LYS A 4 -7.87 -2.59 23.23
N CYS A 5 -6.75 -2.13 22.66
CA CYS A 5 -6.30 -2.55 21.34
C CYS A 5 -6.11 -4.08 21.31
N LEU A 6 -6.64 -4.77 20.30
CA LEU A 6 -6.48 -6.22 20.16
C LEU A 6 -5.07 -6.66 19.71
N ILE A 7 -4.20 -5.72 19.35
CA ILE A 7 -2.81 -6.00 18.95
C ILE A 7 -1.85 -5.75 20.13
N CYS A 8 -1.86 -4.55 20.70
CA CYS A 8 -0.91 -4.17 21.77
C CYS A 8 -1.50 -4.21 23.19
N TYR A 9 -2.81 -4.43 23.35
CA TYR A 9 -3.51 -4.45 24.64
C TYR A 9 -3.50 -3.13 25.45
N GLU A 10 -3.03 -2.03 24.83
CA GLU A 10 -3.05 -0.70 25.42
C GLU A 10 -4.41 0.00 25.22
N SER A 11 -4.69 0.99 26.08
CA SER A 11 -5.84 1.89 25.94
C SER A 11 -5.40 3.17 25.24
N GLY A 12 -6.22 3.72 24.34
CA GLY A 12 -5.88 4.95 23.61
C GLY A 12 -6.95 5.37 22.62
N GLN A 13 -6.57 6.24 21.66
CA GLN A 13 -7.43 6.54 20.52
C GLN A 13 -7.61 5.29 19.67
N ASN A 14 -8.86 4.83 19.60
CA ASN A 14 -9.20 3.58 18.99
C ASN A 14 -9.89 3.78 17.63
N TRP A 15 -9.49 2.97 16.67
CA TRP A 15 -10.17 2.75 15.41
C TRP A 15 -11.03 1.47 15.48
N ARG A 16 -12.11 1.41 14.69
CA ARG A 16 -13.05 0.29 14.69
C ARG A 16 -13.50 -0.12 13.27
N CYS A 17 -13.40 -1.41 12.96
CA CYS A 17 -14.20 -2.07 11.89
C CYS A 17 -15.06 -3.23 12.40
N GLY A 18 -15.39 -3.22 13.70
CA GLY A 18 -15.94 -4.37 14.42
C GLY A 18 -14.92 -5.00 15.37
N CYS A 19 -13.64 -4.80 15.11
CA CYS A 19 -12.54 -5.02 16.05
C CYS A 19 -11.95 -3.68 16.50
N VAL A 20 -11.34 -3.65 17.69
CA VAL A 20 -10.82 -2.42 18.30
C VAL A 20 -9.30 -2.42 18.26
N TYR A 21 -8.73 -1.37 17.68
CA TYR A 21 -7.28 -1.21 17.54
C TYR A 21 -6.87 0.22 17.86
N CYS A 22 -5.69 0.43 18.43
CA CYS A 22 -5.11 1.76 18.47
C CYS A 22 -4.65 2.17 17.06
N ILE A 23 -4.66 3.48 16.79
CA ILE A 23 -4.30 4.04 15.48
C ILE A 23 -2.88 3.64 15.07
N SER A 24 -1.92 3.66 16.00
CA SER A 24 -0.52 3.30 15.72
C SER A 24 -0.37 1.84 15.24
N CYS A 25 -1.11 0.91 15.81
CA CYS A 25 -1.11 -0.48 15.31
C CYS A 25 -1.74 -0.59 13.91
N ILE A 26 -2.78 0.19 13.61
CA ILE A 26 -3.36 0.23 12.27
C ILE A 26 -2.36 0.78 11.25
N GLU A 27 -1.61 1.82 11.61
CA GLU A 27 -0.58 2.41 10.76
C GLU A 27 0.54 1.43 10.40
N VAL A 28 1.07 0.74 11.40
CA VAL A 28 2.09 -0.30 11.19
C VAL A 28 1.54 -1.43 10.32
N TRP A 29 0.30 -1.83 10.56
CA TRP A 29 -0.36 -2.86 9.78
C TRP A 29 -0.59 -2.44 8.33
N LEU A 30 -1.03 -1.21 8.06
CA LEU A 30 -1.21 -0.68 6.69
C LEU A 30 0.11 -0.71 5.91
N LEU A 31 1.21 -0.26 6.52
CA LEU A 31 2.54 -0.31 5.90
C LEU A 31 3.01 -1.74 5.63
N SER A 32 2.60 -2.68 6.47
CA SER A 32 2.92 -4.10 6.30
C SER A 32 2.09 -4.73 5.18
N GLN A 33 0.80 -4.41 5.09
CA GLN A 33 -0.06 -4.83 3.97
C GLN A 33 0.40 -4.23 2.64
N ALA A 34 0.85 -2.98 2.63
CA ALA A 34 1.45 -2.39 1.45
C ALA A 34 2.65 -3.20 0.95
N LYS A 35 3.39 -3.90 1.82
CA LYS A 35 4.53 -4.77 1.46
C LYS A 35 4.13 -6.19 1.10
N LEU A 36 3.20 -6.79 1.84
CA LEU A 36 2.68 -8.14 1.56
C LEU A 36 1.86 -8.08 0.27
N ASN A 37 2.10 -8.98 -0.67
CA ASN A 37 1.45 -8.96 -1.98
C ASN A 37 0.03 -9.54 -1.89
N THR A 38 -0.80 -8.96 -1.02
CA THR A 38 -2.18 -9.37 -0.83
C THR A 38 -3.03 -8.74 -1.92
N ASP A 39 -3.50 -9.56 -2.85
CA ASP A 39 -4.34 -9.18 -4.00
C ASP A 39 -5.78 -8.81 -3.60
N HIS A 40 -5.97 -8.35 -2.36
CA HIS A 40 -7.27 -7.96 -1.87
C HIS A 40 -7.61 -6.56 -2.40
N GLU A 41 -8.70 -6.47 -3.15
CA GLU A 41 -9.36 -5.21 -3.48
C GLU A 41 -9.85 -4.47 -2.23
N LEU A 42 -10.05 -5.20 -1.14
CA LEU A 42 -10.51 -4.69 0.15
C LEU A 42 -9.35 -4.58 1.14
N ILE A 43 -9.40 -3.54 1.99
CA ILE A 43 -8.51 -3.40 3.12
C ILE A 43 -9.12 -4.21 4.27
N LEU A 44 -8.58 -5.39 4.55
CA LEU A 44 -9.15 -6.30 5.54
C LEU A 44 -8.75 -5.91 6.97
N CYS A 45 -9.52 -6.32 7.95
CA CYS A 45 -9.15 -6.18 9.36
C CYS A 45 -7.83 -6.92 9.68
N PRO A 46 -6.96 -6.39 10.56
CA PRO A 46 -5.69 -7.05 10.90
C PRO A 46 -5.79 -8.50 11.34
N LEU A 47 -6.86 -8.86 12.06
CA LEU A 47 -7.05 -10.23 12.54
C LEU A 47 -7.57 -11.18 11.44
N MET A 48 -8.07 -10.67 10.32
CA MET A 48 -8.66 -11.37 9.16
C MET A 48 -9.75 -12.43 9.45
N SER A 49 -9.90 -12.89 10.68
CA SER A 49 -10.72 -14.01 11.12
C SER A 49 -12.22 -13.75 11.05
N LEU A 50 -12.61 -12.48 11.01
CA LEU A 50 -14.01 -12.06 11.06
C LEU A 50 -14.52 -11.47 9.73
N GLY A 51 -13.70 -11.44 8.68
CA GLY A 51 -14.08 -10.84 7.39
C GLY A 51 -14.42 -9.35 7.44
N HIS A 52 -14.08 -8.68 8.55
CA HIS A 52 -14.31 -7.24 8.71
C HIS A 52 -13.48 -6.45 7.69
N VAL A 53 -14.12 -5.51 7.00
CA VAL A 53 -13.49 -4.63 6.01
C VAL A 53 -13.28 -3.25 6.62
N MET A 54 -12.07 -2.73 6.48
CA MET A 54 -11.73 -1.37 6.85
C MET A 54 -12.25 -0.41 5.79
N LYS A 55 -13.02 0.60 6.20
CA LYS A 55 -13.55 1.62 5.29
C LYS A 55 -12.45 2.62 4.93
N ASP A 56 -12.24 2.82 3.63
CA ASP A 56 -11.26 3.76 3.08
C ASP A 56 -11.41 5.18 3.65
N LYS A 57 -12.64 5.70 3.72
CA LYS A 57 -12.95 7.01 4.31
C LYS A 57 -12.43 7.13 5.75
N GLU A 58 -12.62 6.12 6.58
CA GLU A 58 -12.18 6.16 7.97
C GLU A 58 -10.66 6.06 8.12
N LEU A 59 -10.00 5.32 7.23
CA LEU A 59 -8.54 5.26 7.19
C LEU A 59 -7.97 6.63 6.85
N ARG A 60 -8.51 7.28 5.81
CA ARG A 60 -8.09 8.62 5.40
C ARG A 60 -8.22 9.66 6.50
N GLU A 61 -9.28 9.58 7.31
CA GLU A 61 -9.58 10.58 8.35
C GLU A 61 -8.80 10.35 9.66
N LYS A 62 -8.44 9.09 9.99
CA LYS A 62 -7.91 8.73 11.32
C LYS A 62 -6.43 8.39 11.33
N VAL A 63 -5.88 7.93 10.21
CA VAL A 63 -4.45 7.57 10.09
C VAL A 63 -3.65 8.82 9.69
N ASN A 64 -2.39 8.88 10.10
CA ASN A 64 -1.45 9.88 9.60
C ASN A 64 -1.48 9.97 8.06
N HIS A 65 -1.62 11.19 7.56
CA HIS A 65 -1.80 11.44 6.13
C HIS A 65 -0.64 10.88 5.28
N GLU A 66 0.61 11.01 5.74
CA GLU A 66 1.78 10.52 5.00
C GLU A 66 1.79 8.99 4.91
N ILE A 67 1.39 8.32 6.00
CA ILE A 67 1.27 6.85 6.04
C ILE A 67 0.18 6.38 5.08
N TYR A 68 -0.97 7.06 5.07
CA TYR A 68 -2.07 6.74 4.17
C TYR A 68 -1.66 6.92 2.70
N ILE A 69 -0.99 8.02 2.35
CA ILE A 69 -0.49 8.25 0.99
C ILE A 69 0.54 7.20 0.58
N ASN A 70 1.49 6.87 1.46
CA ASN A 70 2.48 5.83 1.20
C ASN A 70 1.82 4.46 0.94
N PHE A 71 0.82 4.10 1.74
CA PHE A 71 0.01 2.90 1.53
C PHE A 71 -0.64 2.90 0.13
N LEU A 72 -1.32 3.99 -0.26
CA LEU A 72 -1.98 4.10 -1.56
C LEU A 72 -0.99 4.06 -2.72
N GLU A 73 0.14 4.78 -2.63
CA GLU A 73 1.17 4.77 -3.66
C GLU A 73 1.76 3.38 -3.86
N THR A 74 2.08 2.68 -2.76
CA THR A 74 2.68 1.35 -2.83
C THR A 74 1.71 0.36 -3.46
N ARG A 75 0.42 0.44 -3.10
CA ARG A 75 -0.63 -0.39 -3.69
C ARG A 75 -0.84 -0.10 -5.17
N LEU A 76 -0.84 1.18 -5.57
CA LEU A 76 -0.93 1.58 -6.98
C LEU A 76 0.27 1.04 -7.77
N LYS A 77 1.49 1.25 -7.30
CA LYS A 77 2.72 0.76 -7.94
C LYS A 77 2.67 -0.74 -8.19
N LYS A 78 2.22 -1.51 -7.19
CA LYS A 78 2.03 -2.96 -7.33
C LYS A 78 1.00 -3.33 -8.40
N ASN A 79 -0.14 -2.66 -8.43
CA ASN A 79 -1.16 -2.92 -9.45
C ASN A 79 -0.69 -2.57 -10.86
N LEU A 80 0.09 -1.48 -11.00
CA LEU A 80 0.64 -1.08 -12.29
C LEU A 80 1.65 -2.11 -12.82
N ILE A 81 2.56 -2.63 -11.97
CA ILE A 81 3.57 -3.63 -12.41
C ILE A 81 2.94 -4.91 -12.95
N LYS A 82 1.72 -5.27 -12.54
CA LYS A 82 1.02 -6.46 -13.07
C LYS A 82 0.50 -6.29 -14.50
N ARG A 83 0.43 -5.06 -15.00
CA ARG A 83 -0.05 -4.79 -16.35
C ARG A 83 1.12 -4.77 -17.34
N GLU A 84 0.94 -5.40 -18.49
CA GLU A 84 1.97 -5.50 -19.53
C GLU A 84 2.38 -4.15 -20.14
N ASP A 85 1.51 -3.14 -20.04
CA ASP A 85 1.76 -1.79 -20.56
C ASP A 85 2.55 -0.91 -19.59
N TYR A 86 2.97 -1.42 -18.43
CA TYR A 86 3.78 -0.69 -17.46
C TYR A 86 5.10 -1.41 -17.19
N LEU A 87 6.17 -0.63 -17.03
CA LEU A 87 7.48 -1.14 -16.64
C LEU A 87 8.03 -0.38 -15.45
N GLN A 88 8.66 -1.12 -14.54
CA GLN A 88 9.48 -0.55 -13.47
C GLN A 88 10.89 -0.30 -14.00
N CYS A 89 11.43 0.90 -13.73
CA CYS A 89 12.81 1.23 -14.03
C CYS A 89 13.76 0.28 -13.27
N PRO A 90 14.68 -0.41 -13.95
CA PRO A 90 15.60 -1.37 -13.33
C PRO A 90 16.67 -0.71 -12.46
N ASN A 91 16.85 0.62 -12.55
CA ASN A 91 17.71 1.35 -11.62
C ASN A 91 17.06 1.39 -10.23
N LEU A 92 17.60 0.57 -9.31
CA LEU A 92 17.11 0.42 -7.92
C LEU A 92 16.99 1.74 -7.14
N LYS A 93 17.78 2.76 -7.51
CA LYS A 93 17.71 4.09 -6.87
C LYS A 93 16.51 4.92 -7.36
N CYS A 94 15.87 4.54 -8.47
CA CYS A 94 14.82 5.31 -9.12
C CYS A 94 13.42 4.88 -8.69
N ASN A 95 13.16 3.55 -8.70
CA ASN A 95 11.85 2.93 -8.42
C ASN A 95 10.66 3.56 -9.17
N PHE A 96 10.92 4.17 -10.32
CA PHE A 96 9.88 4.76 -11.17
C PHE A 96 9.15 3.67 -11.93
N ILE A 97 7.82 3.76 -11.98
CA ILE A 97 6.96 2.89 -12.81
C ILE A 97 6.24 3.80 -13.78
N GLY A 98 6.37 3.50 -15.07
CA GLY A 98 5.80 4.31 -16.14
C GLY A 98 5.15 3.43 -17.20
N TRP A 99 4.25 4.05 -17.96
CA TRP A 99 3.66 3.42 -19.13
C TRP A 99 4.70 3.26 -20.23
N THR A 100 4.61 2.17 -20.99
CA THR A 100 5.49 1.87 -22.11
C THR A 100 4.68 1.55 -23.36
N THR A 101 5.19 1.98 -24.52
CA THR A 101 4.66 1.53 -25.82
C THR A 101 5.54 0.39 -26.34
N SER A 102 4.89 -0.66 -26.83
CA SER A 102 5.54 -1.90 -27.28
C SER A 102 6.47 -1.73 -28.50
N SER A 103 6.55 -0.52 -29.06
CA SER A 103 7.15 -0.19 -30.37
C SER A 103 8.58 0.35 -30.34
N CYS A 104 9.22 0.52 -29.17
CA CYS A 104 10.59 1.07 -29.08
C CYS A 104 11.64 -0.03 -28.82
N ALA A 105 12.80 0.07 -29.48
CA ALA A 105 13.92 -0.87 -29.33
C ALA A 105 14.62 -0.74 -27.97
N ASP A 106 14.74 0.49 -27.47
CA ASP A 106 15.31 0.82 -26.16
C ASP A 106 14.26 1.55 -25.29
N TYR A 107 14.26 1.25 -24.00
CA TYR A 107 13.46 1.95 -22.99
C TYR A 107 14.30 2.99 -22.26
N GLN A 108 13.75 4.17 -22.02
CA GLN A 108 14.39 5.25 -21.26
C GLN A 108 13.49 5.68 -20.09
N CYS A 109 14.04 5.69 -18.88
CA CYS A 109 13.29 6.12 -17.69
C CYS A 109 13.13 7.65 -17.69
N LEU A 110 11.89 8.14 -17.66
CA LEU A 110 11.59 9.58 -17.60
C LEU A 110 12.14 10.28 -16.34
N LYS A 111 12.33 9.54 -15.24
CA LYS A 111 12.78 10.11 -13.96
C LYS A 111 14.31 10.16 -13.82
N CYS A 112 15.03 9.10 -14.20
CA CYS A 112 16.48 9.03 -14.01
C CYS A 112 17.28 8.91 -15.30
N GLN A 113 16.62 8.97 -16.46
CA GLN A 113 17.23 8.90 -17.79
C GLN A 113 18.01 7.60 -18.06
N PHE A 114 17.84 6.57 -17.21
CA PHE A 114 18.45 5.25 -17.40
C PHE A 114 17.87 4.58 -18.65
N ILE A 115 18.74 3.99 -19.48
CA ILE A 115 18.36 3.33 -20.73
C ILE A 115 18.59 1.82 -20.61
N TRP A 116 17.61 1.01 -21.00
CA TRP A 116 17.72 -0.46 -21.03
C TRP A 116 17.03 -1.04 -22.26
N LYS A 117 17.52 -2.19 -22.74
CA LYS A 117 16.94 -2.88 -23.88
C LYS A 117 15.71 -3.68 -23.48
N LYS A 118 14.75 -3.80 -24.40
CA LYS A 118 13.70 -4.81 -24.31
C LYS A 118 14.36 -6.20 -24.42
N MET A 119 14.23 -7.02 -23.37
CA MET A 119 14.67 -8.42 -23.40
C MET A 119 13.75 -9.25 -24.29
#